data_AF-H5YH73-F1
#
_entry.id   AF-H5YH73-F1
#
_cell.length_a   1.000
_cell.length_b   1.000
_cell.length_c   1.000
_cell.angle_alpha   90.00
_cell.angle_beta   90.00
_cell.angle_gamma   90.00
#
_symmetry.space_group_name_H-M   'P 1'
#
loop_
_entity.id
_entity.type
_entity.pdbx_description
1 polymer ?
#
loop_
_entity_poly.entity_id
_entity_poly.type
_entity_poly.pdbx_seq_one_letter_code
_entity_poly.pdbx_strand_id
1 'polypeptide(L)'
;MPVLRNHRHERFAQNIVTSAKTKWSNGRCYSEAGFRTDDRSADACAARLLTKANVMQRIEELLAPSVKRTRTTVDVLAEQFDAVFNGAINAEQFGAAGSAAGLKAKLLGFMREKIEIGGPGSFMGETVDEVIDDAIEEFGSSGSLASSLRELADLVEQRAGLAARNVTPRNKTVQVRCRLPMPTNSRFR
;
A
#
# COMPACT_ATOMS: atom_id res chain seq x y z
N MET A 1 10.02 20.92 -17.15
CA MET A 1 9.13 21.85 -17.88
C MET A 1 8.53 22.90 -16.96
N PRO A 2 7.96 24.00 -17.50
CA PRO A 2 7.07 24.87 -16.72
C PRO A 2 5.86 24.08 -16.19
N VAL A 3 5.33 24.53 -15.05
CA VAL A 3 4.16 23.95 -14.37
C VAL A 3 2.97 23.82 -15.33
N LEU A 4 2.14 22.77 -15.18
CA LEU A 4 0.93 22.64 -15.99
C LEU A 4 0.02 23.87 -15.82
N ARG A 5 -0.53 24.35 -16.94
CA ARG A 5 -1.45 25.51 -16.95
C ARG A 5 -2.65 25.35 -16.02
N ASN A 6 -3.13 24.12 -15.83
CA ASN A 6 -4.21 23.83 -14.90
C ASN A 6 -3.63 23.40 -13.55
N HIS A 7 -3.79 24.25 -12.54
CA HIS A 7 -3.35 24.00 -11.17
C HIS A 7 -3.88 22.69 -10.57
N ARG A 8 -5.10 22.25 -10.95
CA ARG A 8 -5.65 20.97 -10.46
C ARG A 8 -4.95 19.76 -11.07
N HIS A 9 -4.55 19.84 -12.34
CA HIS A 9 -3.75 18.77 -12.96
C HIS A 9 -2.36 18.69 -12.34
N GLU A 10 -1.76 19.84 -12.01
CA GLU A 10 -0.48 19.87 -11.31
C GLU A 10 -0.60 19.25 -9.91
N ARG A 11 -1.62 19.63 -9.12
CA ARG A 11 -1.88 19.02 -7.80
C ARG A 11 -2.09 17.52 -7.91
N PHE A 12 -2.84 17.06 -8.91
CA PHE A 12 -3.02 15.63 -9.17
C PHE A 12 -1.68 14.93 -9.46
N ALA A 13 -0.84 15.49 -10.33
CA ALA A 13 0.48 14.93 -10.63
C ALA A 13 1.37 14.84 -9.38
N GLN A 14 1.37 15.87 -8.54
CA GLN A 14 2.11 15.88 -7.27
C GLN A 14 1.58 14.82 -6.29
N ASN A 15 0.25 14.71 -6.15
CA ASN A 15 -0.40 13.70 -5.30
C ASN A 15 -0.08 12.27 -5.76
N ILE A 16 -0.03 12.02 -7.07
CA ILE A 16 0.34 10.71 -7.62
C ILE A 16 1.79 10.36 -7.26
N VAL A 17 2.71 11.32 -7.32
CA VAL A 17 4.12 11.10 -6.93
C VAL A 17 4.27 10.82 -5.43
N THR A 18 3.46 11.46 -4.59
CA THR A 18 3.48 11.24 -3.14
C THR A 18 2.63 10.05 -2.69
N SER A 19 1.82 9.46 -3.58
CA SER A 19 0.88 8.38 -3.28
C SER A 19 1.53 7.16 -2.61
N ALA A 20 2.79 6.84 -2.94
CA ALA A 20 3.53 5.74 -2.31
C ALA A 20 3.77 5.98 -0.80
N LYS A 21 3.91 7.24 -0.38
CA LYS A 21 4.10 7.60 1.03
C LYS A 21 2.78 7.68 1.77
N THR A 22 1.75 8.25 1.14
CA THR A 22 0.44 8.48 1.76
C THR A 22 -0.51 7.28 1.66
N LYS A 23 -0.17 6.29 0.84
CA LYS A 23 -1.01 5.11 0.51
C LYS A 23 -2.38 5.51 -0.07
N TRP A 24 -2.42 6.58 -0.85
CA TRP A 24 -3.65 7.05 -1.49
C TRP A 24 -3.92 6.32 -2.81
N SER A 25 -5.19 6.01 -3.07
CA SER A 25 -5.62 5.52 -4.38
C SER A 25 -5.61 6.64 -5.42
N ASN A 26 -5.61 6.28 -6.71
CA ASN A 26 -5.64 7.24 -7.80
C ASN A 26 -6.89 8.13 -7.75
N GLY A 27 -8.07 7.57 -7.46
CA GLY A 27 -9.30 8.34 -7.26
C GLY A 27 -9.18 9.31 -6.08
N ARG A 28 -8.56 8.89 -4.97
CA ARG A 28 -8.33 9.79 -3.83
C ARG A 28 -7.38 10.93 -4.20
N CYS A 29 -6.30 10.66 -4.93
CA CYS A 29 -5.38 11.70 -5.44
C CYS A 29 -6.12 12.73 -6.31
N TYR A 30 -7.11 12.28 -7.08
CA TYR A 30 -7.96 13.11 -7.94
C TYR A 30 -8.93 13.97 -7.11
N SER A 31 -9.63 13.39 -6.14
CA SER A 31 -10.50 14.14 -5.23
C SER A 31 -9.73 15.20 -4.44
N GLU A 32 -8.56 14.85 -3.89
CA GLU A 32 -7.68 15.76 -3.13
C GLU A 32 -7.03 16.86 -4.00
N ALA A 33 -6.99 16.69 -5.32
CA ALA A 33 -6.59 17.74 -6.25
C ALA A 33 -7.67 18.82 -6.43
N GLY A 34 -8.87 18.63 -5.83
CA GLY A 34 -9.99 19.57 -5.86
C GLY A 34 -10.97 19.34 -7.01
N PHE A 35 -11.01 18.13 -7.57
CA PHE A 35 -12.05 17.75 -8.53
C PHE A 35 -13.32 17.32 -7.79
N ARG A 36 -14.49 17.75 -8.31
CA ARG A 36 -15.79 17.36 -7.75
C ARG A 36 -16.19 16.03 -8.39
N THR A 37 -16.13 14.95 -7.63
CA THR A 37 -16.49 13.61 -8.07
C THR A 37 -17.02 12.78 -6.90
N ASP A 38 -17.97 11.89 -7.19
CA ASP A 38 -18.33 10.80 -6.28
C ASP A 38 -17.22 9.75 -6.26
N ASP A 39 -17.05 9.02 -5.15
CA ASP A 39 -15.94 8.07 -4.95
C ASP A 39 -15.78 7.07 -6.11
N ARG A 40 -16.89 6.53 -6.63
CA ARG A 40 -16.87 5.59 -7.78
C ARG A 40 -16.45 6.23 -9.09
N SER A 41 -16.75 7.51 -9.27
CA SER A 41 -16.42 8.25 -10.49
C SER A 41 -14.99 8.81 -10.47
N ALA A 42 -14.42 9.00 -9.28
CA ALA A 42 -13.09 9.53 -9.08
C ALA A 42 -12.01 8.66 -9.72
N ASP A 43 -12.06 7.34 -9.53
CA ASP A 43 -11.08 6.41 -10.12
C ASP A 43 -11.11 6.40 -11.65
N ALA A 44 -12.31 6.39 -12.25
CA ALA A 44 -12.47 6.42 -13.70
C ALA A 44 -11.97 7.75 -14.30
N CYS A 45 -12.21 8.87 -13.61
CA CYS A 45 -11.72 10.18 -14.04
C CYS A 45 -10.20 10.31 -13.86
N ALA A 46 -9.65 9.78 -12.77
CA ALA A 46 -8.21 9.72 -12.54
C ALA A 46 -7.51 8.91 -13.64
N ALA A 47 -8.05 7.75 -14.02
CA ALA A 47 -7.51 6.93 -15.11
C ALA A 47 -7.48 7.69 -16.44
N ARG A 48 -8.55 8.44 -16.77
CA ARG A 48 -8.60 9.30 -17.97
C ARG A 48 -7.62 10.47 -17.89
N LEU A 49 -7.29 10.96 -16.70
CA LEU A 49 -6.32 12.04 -16.54
C LEU A 49 -4.90 11.52 -16.73
N LEU A 50 -4.63 10.29 -16.28
CA LEU A 50 -3.35 9.62 -16.48
C LEU A 50 -3.07 9.29 -17.94
N THR A 51 -4.07 9.16 -18.82
CA THR A 51 -3.81 8.95 -20.26
C THR A 51 -3.38 10.21 -21.00
N LYS A 52 -3.50 11.41 -20.39
CA LYS A 52 -3.09 12.66 -21.03
C LYS A 52 -1.56 12.80 -21.01
N ALA A 53 -0.95 12.91 -22.20
CA ALA A 53 0.50 13.03 -22.38
C ALA A 53 1.14 14.12 -21.50
N ASN A 54 0.53 15.30 -21.42
CA ASN A 54 1.05 16.42 -20.63
C ASN A 54 1.14 16.11 -19.12
N VAL A 55 0.18 15.32 -18.60
CA VAL A 55 0.15 14.94 -17.18
C VAL A 55 1.15 13.82 -16.92
N MET A 56 1.23 12.81 -17.80
CA MET A 56 2.23 11.74 -17.68
C MET A 56 3.65 12.30 -17.73
N GLN A 57 3.95 13.14 -18.71
CA GLN A 57 5.28 13.75 -18.84
C GLN A 57 5.66 14.52 -17.57
N ARG A 58 4.70 15.22 -16.95
CA ARG A 58 4.94 15.91 -15.68
C ARG A 58 5.22 14.95 -14.53
N ILE A 59 4.47 13.86 -14.43
CA ILE A 59 4.70 12.82 -13.43
C ILE A 59 6.11 12.23 -13.60
N GLU A 60 6.52 11.94 -14.84
CA GLU A 60 7.87 11.45 -15.16
C GLU A 60 8.95 12.45 -14.75
N GLU A 61 8.78 13.74 -15.02
CA GLU A 61 9.71 14.79 -14.57
C GLU A 61 9.85 14.84 -13.05
N LEU A 62 8.73 14.75 -12.32
CA LEU A 62 8.73 14.77 -10.85
C LEU A 62 9.34 13.49 -10.26
N LEU A 63 9.22 12.35 -10.95
CA LEU A 63 9.84 11.09 -10.56
C LEU A 63 11.33 11.02 -10.90
N ALA A 64 11.79 11.65 -11.98
CA ALA A 64 13.18 11.61 -12.44
C ALA A 64 14.24 11.92 -11.35
N PRO A 65 14.11 12.94 -10.47
CA PRO A 65 15.07 13.15 -9.39
C PRO A 65 14.98 12.09 -8.29
N SER A 66 13.79 11.53 -8.04
CA SER A 66 13.60 10.46 -7.06
C SER A 66 14.26 9.16 -7.52
N VAL A 67 14.14 8.81 -8.81
CA VAL A 67 14.80 7.63 -9.40
C VAL A 67 16.33 7.68 -9.23
N LYS A 68 16.94 8.87 -9.35
CA LYS A 68 18.39 9.02 -9.14
C LYS A 68 18.83 8.73 -7.70
N ARG A 69 17.99 9.04 -6.70
CA ARG A 69 18.27 8.77 -5.28
C ARG A 69 17.92 7.33 -4.89
N THR A 70 16.88 6.75 -5.49
CA THR A 70 16.40 5.38 -5.22
C THR A 70 17.20 4.31 -5.95
N ARG A 71 18.13 4.67 -6.85
CA ARG A 71 18.98 3.68 -7.55
C ARG A 71 19.78 2.80 -6.59
N THR A 72 20.08 3.29 -5.39
CA THR A 72 20.65 2.48 -4.31
C THR A 72 19.51 1.69 -3.65
N THR A 73 19.07 0.61 -4.32
CA THR A 73 18.12 -0.34 -3.75
C THR A 73 18.81 -1.23 -2.73
N VAL A 74 18.01 -1.96 -1.93
CA VAL A 74 18.50 -2.98 -0.99
C VAL A 74 19.39 -4.00 -1.71
N ASP A 75 19.03 -4.38 -2.94
CA ASP A 75 19.79 -5.33 -3.76
C ASP A 75 21.16 -4.76 -4.15
N VAL A 76 21.21 -3.50 -4.62
CA VAL A 76 22.48 -2.84 -4.97
C VAL A 76 23.39 -2.69 -3.75
N LEU A 77 22.83 -2.41 -2.57
CA LEU A 77 23.61 -2.38 -1.32
C LEU A 77 24.13 -3.77 -0.95
N ALA A 78 23.33 -4.81 -1.12
CA ALA A 78 23.75 -6.19 -0.86
C ALA A 78 24.91 -6.59 -1.78
N GLU A 79 24.85 -6.24 -3.07
CA GLU A 79 25.93 -6.46 -4.04
C GLU A 79 27.21 -5.68 -3.68
N GLN A 80 27.07 -4.43 -3.22
CA GLN A 80 28.21 -3.63 -2.76
C GLN A 80 28.90 -4.26 -1.54
N PHE A 81 28.13 -4.81 -0.60
CA PHE A 81 28.70 -5.54 0.53
C PHE A 81 29.42 -6.81 0.11
N ASP A 82 28.94 -7.54 -0.90
CA ASP A 82 29.63 -8.70 -1.45
C ASP A 82 30.96 -8.32 -2.12
N ALA A 83 30.99 -7.20 -2.85
CA ALA A 83 32.22 -6.69 -3.44
C ALA A 83 33.25 -6.28 -2.35
N VAL A 84 32.81 -5.60 -1.29
CA VAL A 84 33.67 -5.23 -0.15
C VAL A 84 34.15 -6.47 0.59
N PHE A 85 33.29 -7.47 0.82
CA PHE A 85 33.65 -8.73 1.47
C PHE A 85 34.75 -9.45 0.68
N ASN A 86 34.57 -9.63 -0.63
CA ASN A 86 35.56 -10.27 -1.48
C ASN A 86 36.87 -9.49 -1.53
N GLY A 87 36.80 -8.15 -1.62
CA GLY A 87 37.99 -7.28 -1.56
C GLY A 87 38.75 -7.40 -0.24
N ALA A 88 38.03 -7.47 0.89
CA ALA A 88 38.62 -7.61 2.21
C ALA A 88 39.25 -8.99 2.43
N ILE A 89 38.64 -10.06 1.92
CA ILE A 89 39.22 -11.42 1.93
C ILE A 89 40.53 -11.44 1.13
N ASN A 90 40.54 -10.85 -0.08
CA ASN A 90 41.74 -10.78 -0.92
C ASN A 90 42.86 -9.95 -0.28
N ALA A 91 42.52 -8.95 0.53
CA ALA A 91 43.46 -8.13 1.26
C ALA A 91 43.84 -8.70 2.65
N GLU A 92 43.37 -9.91 3.00
CA GLU A 92 43.55 -10.56 4.31
C GLU A 92 43.06 -9.73 5.50
N GLN A 93 42.16 -8.77 5.25
CA GLN A 93 41.57 -7.92 6.28
C GLN A 93 40.27 -8.55 6.80
N PHE A 94 40.39 -9.63 7.56
CA PHE A 94 39.24 -10.41 8.05
C PHE A 94 38.28 -9.61 8.95
N GLY A 95 38.78 -8.61 9.69
CA GLY A 95 37.94 -7.72 10.49
C GLY A 95 36.98 -6.89 9.64
N ALA A 96 37.44 -6.39 8.50
CA ALA A 96 36.61 -5.65 7.54
C ALA A 96 35.60 -6.59 6.84
N ALA A 97 36.03 -7.81 6.49
CA ALA A 97 35.16 -8.83 5.91
C ALA A 97 34.01 -9.22 6.87
N GLY A 98 34.33 -9.48 8.14
CA GLY A 98 33.31 -9.78 9.17
C GLY A 98 32.33 -8.63 9.40
N SER A 99 32.82 -7.39 9.37
CA SER A 99 31.97 -6.19 9.48
C SER A 99 31.01 -6.06 8.30
N ALA A 100 31.49 -6.27 7.07
CA ALA A 100 30.67 -6.23 5.86
C ALA A 100 29.58 -7.33 5.87
N ALA A 101 29.93 -8.56 6.25
CA ALA A 101 28.98 -9.66 6.37
C ALA A 101 27.91 -9.38 7.45
N GLY A 102 28.31 -8.85 8.60
CA GLY A 102 27.38 -8.46 9.66
C GLY A 102 26.42 -7.34 9.24
N LEU A 103 26.92 -6.30 8.56
CA LEU A 103 26.09 -5.21 8.04
C LEU A 103 25.11 -5.70 6.97
N LYS A 104 25.54 -6.61 6.07
CA LYS A 104 24.66 -7.25 5.09
C LYS A 104 23.56 -8.05 5.78
N ALA A 105 23.89 -8.82 6.82
CA ALA A 105 22.91 -9.61 7.57
C ALA A 105 21.89 -8.73 8.32
N LYS A 106 22.32 -7.57 8.85
CA LYS A 106 21.42 -6.57 9.45
C LYS A 106 20.49 -5.95 8.40
N LEU A 107 21.03 -5.55 7.25
CA LEU A 107 20.26 -4.95 6.16
C LEU A 107 19.19 -5.90 5.60
N LEU A 108 19.49 -7.20 5.51
CA LEU A 108 18.54 -8.23 5.07
C LEU A 108 17.59 -8.70 6.18
N GLY A 109 17.77 -8.23 7.42
CA GLY A 109 16.92 -8.57 8.56
C GLY A 109 17.17 -9.94 9.19
N PHE A 110 18.28 -10.61 8.84
CA PHE A 110 18.69 -11.87 9.48
C PHE A 110 19.23 -11.63 10.89
N MET A 111 19.85 -10.48 11.13
CA MET A 111 20.24 -10.02 12.46
C MET A 111 19.23 -8.99 12.96
N ARG A 112 18.57 -9.30 14.08
CA ARG A 112 17.69 -8.36 14.81
C ARG A 112 18.32 -8.01 16.15
N GLU A 113 18.50 -6.72 16.39
CA GLU A 113 18.92 -6.20 17.69
C GLU A 113 17.67 -5.94 18.53
N LYS A 114 17.58 -6.61 19.68
CA LYS A 114 16.59 -6.27 20.71
C LYS A 114 17.16 -5.08 21.47
N ILE A 115 16.54 -3.92 21.32
CA ILE A 115 16.86 -2.73 22.10
C ILE A 115 15.83 -2.65 23.21
N GLU A 116 16.29 -2.76 24.45
CA GLU A 116 15.45 -2.50 25.62
C GLU A 116 15.47 -1.00 25.86
N ILE A 117 14.29 -0.37 25.75
CA ILE A 117 14.12 1.06 25.99
C ILE A 117 13.44 1.19 27.34
N GLY A 118 14.18 1.62 28.35
CA GLY A 118 13.65 1.91 29.68
C GLY A 118 14.50 2.93 30.41
N GLY A 119 13.87 3.68 31.31
CA GLY A 119 14.55 4.63 32.19
C GLY A 119 15.26 3.92 33.34
N PRO A 120 16.17 4.59 34.06
CA PRO A 120 16.76 4.04 35.28
C PRO A 120 15.64 3.79 36.31
N GLY A 121 15.35 2.52 36.59
CA GLY A 121 14.29 2.08 37.51
C GLY A 121 13.15 1.29 36.86
N SER A 122 12.96 1.36 35.53
CA SER A 122 11.87 0.68 34.80
C SER A 122 11.99 -0.85 34.71
N PHE A 123 12.98 -1.45 35.37
CA PHE A 123 13.23 -2.89 35.32
C PHE A 123 13.39 -3.50 36.72
N MET A 124 13.08 -2.72 37.77
CA MET A 124 13.26 -3.16 39.16
C MET A 124 11.97 -3.81 39.66
N GLY A 125 11.90 -5.14 39.51
CA GLY A 125 11.16 -5.97 40.46
C GLY A 125 9.67 -6.17 40.23
N GLU A 126 9.18 -6.18 38.99
CA GLU A 126 7.83 -6.66 38.73
C GLU A 126 7.82 -8.20 38.73
N THR A 127 7.14 -8.78 39.70
CA THR A 127 6.65 -10.15 39.58
C THR A 127 5.71 -10.24 38.38
N VAL A 128 5.57 -11.42 37.76
CA VAL A 128 4.74 -11.59 36.55
C VAL A 128 3.33 -11.03 36.73
N ASP A 129 2.79 -11.11 37.95
CA ASP A 129 1.48 -10.60 38.29
C ASP A 129 1.41 -9.06 38.29
N GLU A 130 2.47 -8.37 38.75
CA GLU A 130 2.56 -6.90 38.73
C GLU A 130 2.72 -6.36 37.30
N VAL A 131 3.50 -7.05 36.44
CA VAL A 131 3.59 -6.70 35.01
C VAL A 131 2.22 -6.82 34.33
N ILE A 132 1.46 -7.86 34.69
CA ILE A 132 0.12 -8.10 34.14
C ILE A 132 -0.84 -7.01 34.61
N ASP A 133 -0.80 -6.61 35.88
CA ASP A 133 -1.63 -5.54 36.41
C ASP A 133 -1.29 -4.19 35.77
N ASP A 134 0.00 -3.85 35.62
CA ASP A 134 0.45 -2.62 34.95
C ASP A 134 0.08 -2.63 33.46
N ALA A 135 0.22 -3.77 32.77
CA ALA A 135 -0.25 -3.90 31.39
C ALA A 135 -1.78 -3.78 31.32
N ILE A 136 -2.53 -4.35 32.26
CA ILE A 136 -3.99 -4.20 32.32
C ILE A 136 -4.39 -2.76 32.61
N GLU A 137 -3.58 -1.98 33.34
CA GLU A 137 -3.84 -0.58 33.67
C GLU A 137 -3.42 0.38 32.54
N GLU A 138 -2.28 0.14 31.88
CA GLU A 138 -1.81 0.89 30.71
C GLU A 138 -2.68 0.62 29.47
N PHE A 139 -3.07 -0.65 29.26
CA PHE A 139 -4.11 -1.03 28.30
C PHE A 139 -5.52 -0.89 28.89
N GLY A 140 -5.62 -0.28 30.08
CA GLY A 140 -6.81 -0.13 30.91
C GLY A 140 -7.84 0.82 30.33
N SER A 141 -8.67 0.27 29.46
CA SER A 141 -9.98 -0.13 29.94
C SER A 141 -10.55 -1.05 28.88
N SER A 142 -10.97 -2.25 29.28
CA SER A 142 -11.89 -3.07 28.49
C SER A 142 -13.14 -2.27 28.07
N GLY A 143 -13.43 -1.13 28.70
CA GLY A 143 -14.37 -0.12 28.24
C GLY A 143 -14.01 0.61 26.93
N SER A 144 -12.73 0.94 26.69
CA SER A 144 -12.21 1.57 25.45
C SER A 144 -12.19 0.59 24.28
N LEU A 145 -11.77 -0.66 24.53
CA LEU A 145 -11.87 -1.72 23.52
C LEU A 145 -13.33 -2.11 23.29
N ALA A 146 -14.18 -2.17 24.31
CA ALA A 146 -15.60 -2.43 24.14
C ALA A 146 -16.34 -1.29 23.43
N SER A 147 -15.98 -0.02 23.65
CA SER A 147 -16.54 1.09 22.88
C SER A 147 -16.08 1.05 21.43
N SER A 148 -14.79 0.78 21.19
CA SER A 148 -14.25 0.61 19.83
C SER A 148 -14.87 -0.57 19.09
N LEU A 149 -15.12 -1.69 19.78
CA LEU A 149 -15.79 -2.86 19.20
C LEU A 149 -17.28 -2.60 18.93
N ARG A 150 -17.97 -1.84 19.78
CA ARG A 150 -19.35 -1.39 19.52
C ARG A 150 -19.41 -0.44 18.32
N GLU A 151 -18.51 0.52 18.21
CA GLU A 151 -18.41 1.40 17.04
C GLU A 151 -18.15 0.62 15.74
N LEU A 152 -17.29 -0.41 15.79
CA LEU A 152 -17.05 -1.28 14.65
C LEU A 152 -18.29 -2.12 14.28
N ALA A 153 -19.06 -2.60 15.26
CA ALA A 153 -20.31 -3.31 15.02
C ALA A 153 -21.34 -2.41 14.32
N ASP A 154 -21.51 -1.17 14.79
CA ASP A 154 -22.41 -0.18 14.17
C ASP A 154 -22.01 0.12 12.71
N LEU A 155 -20.71 0.24 12.43
CA LEU A 155 -20.20 0.46 11.07
C LEU A 155 -20.43 -0.75 10.14
N VAL A 156 -20.36 -1.97 10.65
CA VAL A 156 -20.68 -3.19 9.89
C VAL A 156 -22.17 -3.24 9.55
N GLU A 157 -23.06 -2.90 10.49
CA GLU A 157 -24.50 -2.84 10.25
C GLU A 157 -24.87 -1.74 9.23
N GLN A 158 -24.26 -0.56 9.33
CA GLN A 158 -24.45 0.50 8.35
C GLN A 158 -24.03 0.05 6.94
N ARG A 159 -22.90 -0.66 6.82
CA ARG A 159 -22.46 -1.23 5.53
C ARG A 159 -23.37 -2.34 5.03
N ALA A 160 -23.85 -3.22 5.90
CA ALA A 160 -24.80 -4.27 5.55
C ALA A 160 -26.14 -3.69 5.07
N GLY A 161 -26.64 -2.65 5.73
CA GLY A 161 -27.84 -1.91 5.30
C GLY A 161 -27.66 -1.19 3.96
N LEU A 162 -26.49 -0.57 3.73
CA LEU A 162 -26.14 0.01 2.43
C LEU A 162 -25.99 -1.06 1.33
N ALA A 163 -25.47 -2.23 1.67
CA ALA A 163 -25.39 -3.36 0.74
C ALA A 163 -26.80 -3.85 0.38
N ALA A 164 -27.70 -4.01 1.35
CA ALA A 164 -29.09 -4.40 1.13
C ALA A 164 -29.87 -3.40 0.25
N ARG A 165 -29.63 -2.08 0.41
CA ARG A 165 -30.22 -1.03 -0.45
C ARG A 165 -29.68 -1.05 -1.88
N ASN A 166 -28.46 -1.57 -2.10
CA ASN A 166 -27.83 -1.66 -3.41
C ASN A 166 -28.10 -2.98 -4.15
N VAL A 167 -28.82 -3.94 -3.55
CA VAL A 167 -29.31 -5.13 -4.25
C VAL A 167 -30.52 -4.74 -5.09
N THR A 168 -30.26 -4.26 -6.31
CA THR A 168 -31.29 -4.19 -7.35
C THR A 168 -31.77 -5.62 -7.65
N PRO A 169 -33.09 -5.89 -7.71
CA PRO A 169 -33.58 -7.21 -8.08
C PRO A 169 -33.10 -7.51 -9.49
N ARG A 170 -32.22 -8.51 -9.60
CA ARG A 170 -31.58 -8.94 -10.84
C ARG A 170 -32.64 -9.67 -11.68
N ASN A 171 -33.42 -8.89 -12.42
CA ASN A 171 -34.46 -9.37 -13.32
C ASN A 171 -33.79 -10.24 -14.42
N LYS A 172 -33.86 -11.56 -14.26
CA LYS A 172 -33.37 -12.54 -15.24
C LYS A 172 -34.55 -13.29 -15.86
N THR A 173 -35.17 -12.67 -16.85
CA THR A 173 -35.83 -13.37 -17.95
C THR A 173 -35.06 -13.06 -19.23
N VAL A 174 -33.84 -13.58 -19.32
CA VAL A 174 -33.16 -13.70 -20.62
C VAL A 174 -33.75 -14.95 -21.28
N GLN A 175 -34.81 -14.76 -22.08
CA GLN A 175 -35.27 -15.78 -23.02
C GLN A 175 -34.15 -16.03 -24.03
N VAL A 176 -33.41 -17.12 -23.82
CA VAL A 176 -32.54 -17.68 -24.84
C VAL A 176 -33.44 -18.23 -25.95
N ARG A 177 -33.57 -17.48 -27.05
CA ARG A 177 -34.16 -17.99 -28.28
C ARG A 177 -33.24 -19.08 -28.83
N CYS A 178 -33.54 -20.34 -28.49
CA CYS A 178 -32.97 -21.49 -29.19
C CYS A 178 -33.44 -21.45 -30.66
N ARG A 179 -32.53 -21.11 -31.56
CA ARG A 179 -32.73 -21.16 -33.01
C ARG A 179 -32.61 -22.62 -33.43
N LEU A 180 -33.73 -23.33 -33.53
CA LEU A 180 -33.74 -24.69 -34.08
C LEU A 180 -33.36 -24.64 -35.57
N PRO A 181 -32.48 -25.54 -36.06
CA PRO A 181 -32.16 -25.63 -37.47
C PRO A 181 -33.31 -26.26 -38.27
N MET A 182 -33.60 -25.67 -39.43
CA MET A 182 -34.60 -26.16 -40.39
C MET A 182 -34.20 -27.52 -40.99
N PRO A 183 -35.12 -28.47 -41.18
CA PRO A 183 -34.81 -29.73 -41.86
C PRO A 183 -34.63 -29.51 -43.37
N THR A 184 -33.49 -29.98 -43.89
CA THR A 184 -33.20 -30.01 -45.32
C THR A 184 -34.04 -31.09 -46.00
N ASN A 185 -34.83 -30.67 -46.98
CA ASN A 185 -35.69 -31.52 -47.79
C ASN A 185 -34.83 -32.27 -48.83
N SER A 186 -34.54 -33.55 -48.60
CA SER A 186 -33.87 -34.41 -49.58
C SER A 186 -34.65 -35.71 -49.80
N ARG A 187 -35.43 -35.70 -50.89
CA ARG A 187 -35.64 -36.77 -51.87
C ARG A 187 -35.69 -38.21 -51.35
N PHE A 188 -36.87 -38.83 -51.48
CA PHE A 188 -36.96 -40.22 -51.89
C PHE A 188 -37.82 -40.33 -53.16
N ARG A 189 -37.37 -41.23 -54.02
CA ARG A 189 -37.94 -41.63 -55.31
C ARG A 189 -39.35 -42.17 -55.18
#